data_AF-A0A831SJG3-F1
#
_entry.id   AF-A0A831SJG3-F1
#
_cell.length_a   1.000
_cell.length_b   1.000
_cell.length_c   1.000
_cell.angle_alpha   90.00
_cell.angle_beta   90.00
_cell.angle_gamma   90.00
#
_symmetry.space_group_name_H-M   'P 1'
#
loop_
_entity.id
_entity.type
_entity.pdbx_description
1 polymer ?
#
loop_
_entity_poly.entity_id
_entity_poly.type
_entity_poly.pdbx_seq_one_letter_code
_entity_poly.pdbx_strand_id
1 'polypeptide(L)'
;LSRYSRVVQKCTDFMENFEFSLALKEIEYFLWHEFADHYIEMAKSFIYERKEMESILYTLYTIGLGLTKMFAPFFPHITEEIYHQYYKVKVNKESIHITEWPEVEFIDDDAEQVGETIKEIIAAIRKWKGEKGIALNSSIEKVEIFTEHPEVIKEGKEDISVTMNIKALDISDNFSEIKEEAIDVKPIYASIGKKHREKTAEIVRTLKQEKPNDIYLKIKEKGEFEILNGIAVTKDDLTFDIAYSIHGKKVEVLSVGRDVIAIFGSDNA
;
A
#
# COMPACT_ATOMS: atom_id res chain seq x y z
N LEU A 1 12.56 1.47 13.36
CA LEU A 1 12.96 1.80 14.76
C LEU A 1 11.97 2.73 15.44
N SER A 2 11.54 3.84 14.82
CA SER A 2 10.57 4.77 15.43
C SER A 2 9.27 4.10 15.92
N ARG A 3 8.57 3.35 15.06
CA ARG A 3 7.38 2.58 15.45
C ARG A 3 7.63 1.63 16.63
N TYR A 4 8.77 0.94 16.64
CA TYR A 4 9.18 0.06 17.75
C TYR A 4 9.33 0.85 19.05
N SER A 5 10.00 2.00 19.02
CA SER A 5 10.14 2.88 20.18
C SER A 5 8.79 3.34 20.74
N ARG A 6 7.82 3.65 19.87
CA ARG A 6 6.44 3.97 20.30
C ARG A 6 5.75 2.79 20.97
N VAL A 7 5.98 1.57 20.48
CA VAL A 7 5.44 0.35 21.10
C VAL A 7 6.07 0.11 22.47
N VAL A 8 7.39 0.31 22.61
CA VAL A 8 8.07 0.24 23.92
C VAL A 8 7.43 1.24 24.91
N GLN A 9 7.19 2.49 24.50
CA GLN A 9 6.54 3.49 25.36
C GLN A 9 5.14 3.04 25.80
N LYS A 10 4.26 2.74 24.84
CA LYS A 10 2.87 2.32 25.14
C LYS A 10 2.83 1.05 25.99
N CYS A 11 3.66 0.06 25.68
CA CYS A 11 3.74 -1.17 26.45
C CYS A 11 4.20 -0.90 27.88
N THR A 12 5.19 -0.01 28.06
CA THR A 12 5.65 0.39 29.40
C THR A 12 4.51 1.04 30.17
N ASP A 13 3.80 2.00 29.56
CA ASP A 13 2.65 2.68 30.20
C ASP A 13 1.54 1.69 30.58
N PHE A 14 1.21 0.74 29.72
CA PHE A 14 0.22 -0.30 30.02
C PHE A 14 0.67 -1.22 31.17
N MET A 15 1.94 -1.62 31.20
CA MET A 15 2.48 -2.48 32.26
C MET A 15 2.47 -1.76 33.62
N GLU A 16 2.86 -0.48 33.66
CA GLU A 16 2.84 0.34 34.89
C GLU A 16 1.41 0.57 35.42
N ASN A 17 0.41 0.59 34.54
CA ASN A 17 -1.01 0.73 34.91
C ASN A 17 -1.72 -0.62 35.13
N PHE A 18 -0.99 -1.74 35.15
CA PHE A 18 -1.54 -3.10 35.31
C PHE A 18 -2.50 -3.53 34.18
N GLU A 19 -2.40 -2.90 33.00
CA GLU A 19 -3.21 -3.15 31.81
C GLU A 19 -2.57 -4.21 30.90
N PHE A 20 -2.21 -5.36 31.49
CA PHE A 20 -1.43 -6.43 30.84
C PHE A 20 -2.00 -6.93 29.50
N SER A 21 -3.33 -6.98 29.38
CA SER A 21 -3.98 -7.39 28.13
C SER A 21 -3.79 -6.39 26.99
N LEU A 22 -3.71 -5.09 27.30
CA LEU A 22 -3.46 -4.05 26.30
C LEU A 22 -2.00 -4.05 25.87
N ALA A 23 -1.07 -4.24 26.82
CA ALA A 23 0.34 -4.43 26.54
C ALA A 23 0.56 -5.61 25.57
N LEU A 24 0.03 -6.80 25.89
CA LEU A 24 0.18 -7.97 25.03
C LEU A 24 -0.38 -7.73 23.63
N LYS A 25 -1.56 -7.13 23.52
CA LYS A 25 -2.19 -6.82 22.24
C LYS A 25 -1.35 -5.86 21.38
N GLU A 26 -0.75 -4.83 21.99
CA GLU A 26 0.09 -3.88 21.28
C GLU A 26 1.38 -4.56 20.75
N ILE A 27 2.02 -5.40 21.58
CA ILE A 27 3.24 -6.13 21.18
C ILE A 27 2.92 -7.11 20.05
N GLU A 28 1.84 -7.88 20.17
CA GLU A 28 1.40 -8.84 19.14
C GLU A 28 1.07 -8.15 17.82
N TYR A 29 0.32 -7.04 17.88
CA TYR A 29 -0.02 -6.26 16.69
C TYR A 29 1.24 -5.78 15.98
N PHE A 30 2.19 -5.21 16.71
CA PHE A 30 3.44 -4.75 16.13
C PHE A 30 4.28 -5.89 15.55
N LEU A 31 4.42 -7.01 16.27
CA LEU A 31 5.18 -8.17 15.79
C LEU A 31 4.66 -8.66 14.43
N TRP A 32 3.34 -8.84 14.31
CA TRP A 32 2.75 -9.40 13.09
C TRP A 32 2.58 -8.36 12.00
N HIS A 33 1.92 -7.25 12.30
CA HIS A 33 1.40 -6.34 11.29
C HIS A 33 2.32 -5.16 10.97
N GLU A 34 3.39 -4.94 11.73
CA GLU A 34 4.37 -3.90 11.41
C GLU A 34 5.72 -4.53 11.09
N PHE A 35 6.20 -5.44 11.94
CA PHE A 35 7.51 -6.02 11.80
C PHE A 35 7.54 -7.18 10.80
N ALA A 36 6.69 -8.20 10.96
CA ALA A 36 6.73 -9.38 10.08
C ALA A 36 6.20 -9.09 8.67
N ASP A 37 4.98 -8.57 8.53
CA ASP A 37 4.31 -8.38 7.24
C ASP A 37 5.00 -7.36 6.31
N HIS A 38 5.69 -6.38 6.91
CA HIS A 38 6.34 -5.29 6.19
C HIS A 38 7.86 -5.31 6.34
N TYR A 39 8.40 -5.05 7.53
CA TYR A 39 9.85 -4.84 7.68
C TYR A 39 10.66 -6.07 7.29
N ILE A 40 10.29 -7.26 7.78
CA ILE A 40 10.99 -8.51 7.43
C ILE A 40 10.89 -8.78 5.93
N GLU A 41 9.73 -8.60 5.32
CA GLU A 41 9.55 -8.81 3.88
C GLU A 41 10.42 -7.87 3.03
N MET A 42 10.51 -6.59 3.40
CA MET A 42 11.41 -5.64 2.73
C MET A 42 12.87 -6.07 2.92
N ALA A 43 13.27 -6.37 4.16
CA ALA A 43 14.65 -6.72 4.51
C ALA A 43 15.16 -8.00 3.81
N LYS A 44 14.29 -8.98 3.51
CA LYS A 44 14.68 -10.24 2.84
C LYS A 44 15.46 -9.99 1.56
N SER A 45 14.95 -9.12 0.70
CA SER A 45 15.56 -8.90 -0.61
C SER A 45 16.92 -8.22 -0.49
N PHE A 46 17.07 -7.24 0.41
CA PHE A 46 18.38 -6.63 0.70
C PHE A 46 19.37 -7.63 1.27
N ILE A 47 18.91 -8.56 2.13
CA ILE A 47 19.74 -9.65 2.67
C ILE A 47 20.22 -10.58 1.54
N TYR A 48 19.34 -10.95 0.60
CA TYR A 48 19.72 -11.78 -0.55
C TYR A 48 20.74 -11.08 -1.46
N GLU A 49 20.60 -9.77 -1.64
CA GLU A 49 21.53 -8.93 -2.42
C GLU A 49 22.80 -8.54 -1.66
N ARG A 50 22.89 -8.86 -0.35
CA ARG A 50 23.98 -8.45 0.56
C ARG A 50 24.19 -6.93 0.61
N LYS A 51 23.11 -6.15 0.48
CA LYS A 51 23.12 -4.69 0.64
C LYS A 51 22.72 -4.30 2.06
N GLU A 52 23.29 -3.20 2.56
CA GLU A 52 22.94 -2.58 3.85
C GLU A 52 22.91 -3.54 5.06
N MET A 53 23.71 -4.61 5.00
CA MET A 53 23.65 -5.72 5.96
C MET A 53 23.82 -5.26 7.40
N GLU A 54 24.71 -4.30 7.67
CA GLU A 54 24.94 -3.81 9.03
C GLU A 54 23.71 -3.12 9.62
N SER A 55 23.08 -2.21 8.86
CA SER A 55 21.88 -1.48 9.27
C SER A 55 20.68 -2.41 9.49
N ILE A 56 20.50 -3.38 8.59
CA ILE A 56 19.42 -4.38 8.69
C ILE A 56 19.66 -5.28 9.89
N LEU A 57 20.87 -5.82 10.06
CA LEU A 57 21.19 -6.69 11.19
C LEU A 57 21.09 -5.95 12.53
N TYR A 58 21.48 -4.68 12.58
CA TYR A 58 21.25 -3.83 13.76
C TYR A 58 19.76 -3.76 14.08
N THR A 59 18.94 -3.39 13.10
CA THR A 59 17.50 -3.22 13.32
C THR A 59 16.81 -4.53 13.71
N LEU A 60 17.12 -5.63 13.03
CA LEU A 60 16.59 -6.96 13.37
C LEU A 60 17.02 -7.41 14.78
N TYR A 61 18.27 -7.17 15.15
CA TYR A 61 18.78 -7.49 16.48
C TYR A 61 18.07 -6.66 17.56
N THR A 62 18.00 -5.35 17.37
CA THR A 62 17.40 -4.41 18.33
C THR A 62 15.92 -4.70 18.54
N ILE A 63 15.14 -4.80 17.46
CA ILE A 63 13.70 -5.09 17.54
C ILE A 63 13.46 -6.51 18.08
N GLY A 64 14.21 -7.50 17.61
CA GLY A 64 14.03 -8.89 18.05
C GLY A 64 14.34 -9.09 19.54
N LEU A 65 15.43 -8.52 20.04
CA LEU A 65 15.74 -8.53 21.47
C LEU A 65 14.68 -7.77 22.28
N GLY A 66 14.27 -6.60 21.79
CA GLY A 66 13.22 -5.78 22.38
C GLY A 66 11.91 -6.53 22.56
N LEU A 67 11.42 -7.16 21.49
CA LEU A 67 10.22 -7.99 21.52
C LEU A 67 10.38 -9.17 22.47
N THR A 68 11.53 -9.85 22.46
CA THR A 68 11.81 -10.96 23.38
C THR A 68 11.71 -10.51 24.84
N LYS A 69 12.22 -9.32 25.17
CA LYS A 69 12.08 -8.73 26.51
C LYS A 69 10.64 -8.37 26.84
N MET A 70 9.90 -7.71 25.93
CA MET A 70 8.50 -7.31 26.18
C MET A 70 7.56 -8.50 26.33
N PHE A 71 7.82 -9.62 25.63
CA PHE A 71 7.06 -10.85 25.77
C PHE A 71 7.41 -11.67 27.01
N ALA A 72 8.59 -11.47 27.62
CA ALA A 72 9.09 -12.31 28.70
C ALA A 72 8.14 -12.43 29.92
N PRO A 73 7.44 -11.36 30.36
CA PRO A 73 6.45 -11.45 31.43
C PRO A 73 5.25 -12.35 31.10
N PHE A 74 4.93 -12.54 29.82
CA PHE A 74 3.78 -13.32 29.34
C PHE A 74 4.15 -14.75 28.95
N PHE A 75 5.31 -14.93 28.32
CA PHE A 75 5.75 -16.19 27.72
C PHE A 75 7.16 -16.61 28.19
N PRO A 76 7.37 -16.83 29.50
CA PRO A 76 8.70 -16.84 30.10
C PRO A 76 9.65 -17.93 29.57
N HIS A 77 9.12 -19.08 29.17
CA HIS A 77 9.94 -20.22 28.73
C HIS A 77 10.44 -20.05 27.30
N ILE A 78 9.58 -19.63 26.37
CA ILE A 78 9.97 -19.48 24.96
C ILE A 78 10.87 -18.27 24.77
N THR A 79 10.64 -17.18 25.51
CA THR A 79 11.52 -16.00 25.46
C THR A 79 12.90 -16.30 26.05
N GLU A 80 12.99 -17.18 27.06
CA GLU A 80 14.27 -17.63 27.62
C GLU A 80 15.07 -18.43 26.57
N GLU A 81 14.43 -19.38 25.88
CA GLU A 81 15.07 -20.17 24.83
C GLU A 81 15.59 -19.28 23.69
N ILE A 82 14.73 -18.39 23.18
CA ILE A 82 15.10 -17.43 22.13
C ILE A 82 16.27 -16.54 22.59
N TYR A 83 16.22 -16.04 23.83
CA TYR A 83 17.29 -15.23 24.42
C TYR A 83 18.61 -15.99 24.48
N HIS A 84 18.62 -17.21 24.99
CA HIS A 84 19.81 -18.05 25.05
C HIS A 84 20.40 -18.33 23.67
N GLN A 85 19.55 -18.60 22.68
CA GLN A 85 19.98 -18.97 21.35
C GLN A 85 20.57 -17.78 20.56
N TYR A 86 19.98 -16.59 20.68
CA TYR A 86 20.29 -15.48 19.77
C TYR A 86 20.92 -14.25 20.42
N TYR A 87 20.71 -14.03 21.72
CA TYR A 87 21.00 -12.73 22.35
C TYR A 87 21.98 -12.82 23.53
N LYS A 88 22.01 -13.93 24.27
CA LYS A 88 22.78 -14.11 25.50
C LYS A 88 24.27 -13.78 25.37
N VAL A 89 24.90 -14.20 24.27
CA VAL A 89 26.34 -13.94 24.03
C VAL A 89 26.66 -12.44 24.03
N LYS A 90 25.78 -11.61 23.46
CA LYS A 90 26.00 -10.17 23.33
C LYS A 90 25.46 -9.38 24.53
N VAL A 91 24.34 -9.79 25.11
CA VAL A 91 23.73 -9.14 26.29
C VAL A 91 24.49 -9.47 27.59
N ASN A 92 25.10 -10.67 27.66
CA ASN A 92 25.91 -11.13 28.78
C ASN A 92 25.18 -11.12 30.14
N LYS A 93 23.90 -11.54 30.14
CA LYS A 93 23.12 -11.85 31.34
C LYS A 93 22.68 -13.32 31.29
N GLU A 94 22.54 -13.93 32.46
CA GLU A 94 22.27 -15.38 32.52
C GLU A 94 20.89 -15.74 31.97
N SER A 95 19.89 -14.88 32.18
CA SER A 95 18.48 -15.08 31.83
C SER A 95 17.87 -13.79 31.28
N ILE A 96 16.84 -13.87 30.43
CA ILE A 96 16.11 -12.69 29.93
C ILE A 96 15.42 -11.94 31.08
N HIS A 97 15.00 -12.67 32.12
CA HIS A 97 14.22 -12.15 33.26
C HIS A 97 15.03 -11.29 34.22
N ILE A 98 16.36 -11.25 34.06
CA ILE A 98 17.27 -10.37 34.81
C ILE A 98 17.92 -9.31 33.91
N THR A 99 17.43 -9.17 32.67
CA THR A 99 17.81 -8.06 31.79
C THR A 99 16.97 -6.82 32.09
N GLU A 100 17.48 -5.67 31.69
CA GLU A 100 16.72 -4.43 31.75
C GLU A 100 15.58 -4.45 30.71
N TRP A 101 14.47 -3.81 31.06
CA TRP A 101 13.37 -3.54 30.12
C TRP A 101 13.90 -2.80 28.87
N PRO A 102 13.34 -3.01 27.66
CA PRO A 102 13.82 -2.31 26.48
C PRO A 102 13.65 -0.80 26.61
N GLU A 103 14.60 -0.08 26.05
CA GLU A 103 14.58 1.38 25.99
C GLU A 103 14.06 1.88 24.64
N VAL A 104 13.65 3.14 24.64
CA VAL A 104 13.29 3.89 23.43
C VAL A 104 14.59 4.18 22.68
N GLU A 105 14.71 3.67 21.46
CA GLU A 105 15.92 3.85 20.65
C GLU A 105 15.94 5.21 19.94
N PHE A 106 14.87 5.49 19.20
CA PHE A 106 14.77 6.61 18.27
C PHE A 106 13.30 6.90 17.97
N ILE A 107 12.90 8.17 17.89
CA ILE A 107 11.56 8.60 17.45
C ILE A 107 11.74 9.63 16.35
N ASP A 108 11.07 9.40 15.23
CA ASP A 108 11.11 10.24 14.03
C ASP A 108 9.77 10.16 13.31
N ASP A 109 9.00 11.24 13.44
CA ASP A 109 7.64 11.34 12.91
C ASP A 109 7.63 11.40 11.39
N ASP A 110 8.63 12.06 10.80
CA ASP A 110 8.75 12.19 9.36
C ASP A 110 9.07 10.83 8.74
N ALA A 111 10.01 10.08 9.33
CA ALA A 111 10.33 8.72 8.90
C ALA A 111 9.15 7.75 9.04
N GLU A 112 8.32 7.89 10.08
CA GLU A 112 7.08 7.10 10.20
C GLU A 112 6.08 7.42 9.10
N GLN A 113 5.91 8.70 8.76
CA GLN A 113 4.99 9.12 7.71
C GLN A 113 5.45 8.62 6.33
N VAL A 114 6.75 8.74 6.04
CA VAL A 114 7.37 8.20 4.81
C VAL A 114 7.17 6.69 4.74
N GLY A 115 7.47 5.98 5.83
CA GLY A 115 7.31 4.53 5.93
C GLY A 115 5.87 4.06 5.71
N GLU A 116 4.88 4.80 6.22
CA GLU A 116 3.47 4.47 6.02
C GLU A 116 3.06 4.60 4.56
N THR A 117 3.45 5.69 3.89
CA THR A 117 3.17 5.86 2.45
C THR A 117 3.78 4.73 1.62
N ILE A 118 5.02 4.32 1.92
CA ILE A 118 5.68 3.19 1.26
C ILE A 118 4.91 1.88 1.49
N LYS A 119 4.47 1.62 2.73
CA LYS A 119 3.67 0.43 3.08
C LYS A 119 2.36 0.39 2.29
N GLU A 120 1.65 1.50 2.19
CA GLU A 120 0.39 1.59 1.46
C GLU A 120 0.57 1.32 -0.04
N ILE A 121 1.63 1.85 -0.65
CA ILE A 121 1.99 1.59 -2.05
C ILE A 121 2.29 0.10 -2.28
N ILE A 122 3.13 -0.50 -1.43
CA ILE A 122 3.47 -1.93 -1.50
C ILE A 122 2.21 -2.77 -1.35
N ALA A 123 1.34 -2.44 -0.40
CA ALA A 123 0.08 -3.14 -0.16
C ALA A 123 -0.85 -3.06 -1.38
N ALA A 124 -0.96 -1.90 -2.03
CA ALA A 124 -1.76 -1.73 -3.23
C ALA A 124 -1.25 -2.61 -4.39
N ILE A 125 0.06 -2.65 -4.63
CA ILE A 125 0.65 -3.49 -5.68
C ILE A 125 0.49 -4.98 -5.34
N ARG A 126 0.65 -5.39 -4.07
CA ARG A 126 0.42 -6.79 -3.63
C ARG A 126 -1.03 -7.20 -3.87
N LYS A 127 -1.98 -6.34 -3.51
CA LYS A 127 -3.42 -6.56 -3.74
C LYS A 127 -3.70 -6.73 -5.23
N TRP A 128 -3.17 -5.84 -6.07
CA TRP A 128 -3.30 -5.94 -7.52
C TRP A 128 -2.73 -7.26 -8.07
N LYS A 129 -1.54 -7.69 -7.63
CA LYS A 129 -0.98 -9.00 -8.01
C LYS A 129 -1.93 -10.14 -7.61
N GLY A 130 -2.45 -10.10 -6.39
CA GLY A 130 -3.39 -11.11 -5.87
C GLY A 130 -4.69 -11.19 -6.69
N GLU A 131 -5.29 -10.05 -7.05
CA GLU A 131 -6.49 -9.97 -7.88
C GLU A 131 -6.27 -10.52 -9.29
N LYS A 132 -5.04 -10.41 -9.82
CA LYS A 132 -4.63 -10.94 -11.12
C LYS A 132 -4.11 -12.38 -11.06
N GLY A 133 -4.01 -12.99 -9.88
CA GLY A 133 -3.37 -14.30 -9.72
C GLY A 133 -1.87 -14.32 -10.03
N ILE A 134 -1.21 -13.16 -10.01
CA ILE A 134 0.21 -13.00 -10.25
C ILE A 134 0.97 -13.35 -8.97
N ALA A 135 1.99 -14.19 -9.06
CA ALA A 135 2.84 -14.52 -7.92
C ALA A 135 3.55 -13.26 -7.37
N LEU A 136 3.64 -13.11 -6.05
CA LEU A 136 4.20 -11.91 -5.42
C LEU A 136 5.65 -11.63 -5.83
N ASN A 137 6.43 -12.67 -6.10
CA ASN A 137 7.82 -12.60 -6.57
C ASN A 137 7.96 -12.40 -8.09
N SER A 138 6.86 -12.41 -8.85
CA SER A 138 6.91 -12.19 -10.30
C SER A 138 7.34 -10.75 -10.59
N SER A 139 8.17 -10.56 -11.63
CA SER A 139 8.70 -9.25 -11.97
C SER A 139 7.67 -8.36 -12.66
N ILE A 140 7.66 -7.07 -12.34
CA ILE A 140 6.92 -6.03 -13.05
C ILE A 140 7.91 -5.25 -13.91
N GLU A 141 7.65 -5.11 -15.21
CA GLU A 141 8.59 -4.44 -16.13
C GLU A 141 8.73 -2.95 -15.82
N LYS A 142 7.61 -2.24 -15.64
CA LYS A 142 7.63 -0.83 -15.27
C LYS A 142 6.44 -0.45 -14.39
N VAL A 143 6.71 0.38 -13.38
CA VAL A 143 5.73 1.10 -12.58
C VAL A 143 6.09 2.57 -12.59
N GLU A 144 5.08 3.44 -12.58
CA GLU A 144 5.24 4.87 -12.44
C GLU A 144 4.30 5.40 -11.37
N ILE A 145 4.84 6.08 -10.36
CA ILE A 145 4.09 6.60 -9.23
C ILE A 145 3.94 8.11 -9.40
N PHE A 146 2.70 8.58 -9.42
CA PHE A 146 2.33 9.99 -9.46
C PHE A 146 1.94 10.45 -8.06
N THR A 147 2.61 11.47 -7.55
CA THR A 147 2.42 11.97 -6.18
C THR A 147 2.65 13.48 -6.10
N GLU A 148 1.98 14.14 -5.16
CA GLU A 148 2.26 15.55 -4.82
C GLU A 148 3.62 15.71 -4.09
N HIS A 149 4.19 14.62 -3.57
CA HIS A 149 5.40 14.62 -2.75
C HIS A 149 6.46 13.60 -3.26
N PRO A 150 7.07 13.84 -4.44
CA PRO A 150 7.98 12.87 -5.06
C PRO A 150 9.22 12.54 -4.21
N GLU A 151 9.69 13.48 -3.38
CA GLU A 151 10.86 13.24 -2.52
C GLU A 151 10.62 12.14 -1.48
N VAL A 152 9.41 12.06 -0.91
CA VAL A 152 9.03 11.01 0.05
C VAL A 152 9.13 9.62 -0.58
N ILE A 153 8.59 9.49 -1.81
CA ILE A 153 8.61 8.21 -2.53
C ILE A 153 10.02 7.88 -3.03
N LYS A 154 10.85 8.88 -3.33
CA LYS A 154 12.25 8.68 -3.74
C LYS A 154 13.08 8.04 -2.62
N GLU A 155 12.85 8.42 -1.36
CA GLU A 155 13.51 7.80 -0.21
C GLU A 155 13.21 6.29 -0.13
N GLY A 156 11.94 5.91 -0.34
CA GLY A 156 11.48 4.51 -0.35
C GLY A 156 11.59 3.78 -1.69
N LYS A 157 12.22 4.39 -2.70
CA LYS A 157 12.18 3.88 -4.07
C LYS A 157 12.76 2.48 -4.19
N GLU A 158 13.89 2.24 -3.54
CA GLU A 158 14.56 0.94 -3.56
C GLU A 158 13.70 -0.10 -2.83
N ASP A 159 13.17 0.23 -1.66
CA ASP A 159 12.27 -0.65 -0.90
C ASP A 159 11.07 -1.13 -1.73
N ILE A 160 10.38 -0.20 -2.41
CA ILE A 160 9.23 -0.52 -3.27
C ILE A 160 9.67 -1.41 -4.44
N SER A 161 10.75 -1.01 -5.13
CA SER A 161 11.21 -1.69 -6.34
C SER A 161 11.64 -3.12 -6.05
N VAL A 162 12.43 -3.28 -5.00
CA VAL A 162 13.02 -4.55 -4.60
C VAL A 162 11.94 -5.48 -4.01
N THR A 163 11.07 -4.96 -3.14
CA THR A 163 10.01 -5.77 -2.50
C THR A 163 8.99 -6.28 -3.53
N MET A 164 8.68 -5.48 -4.55
CA MET A 164 7.68 -5.83 -5.56
C MET A 164 8.27 -6.38 -6.86
N ASN A 165 9.59 -6.57 -6.92
CA ASN A 165 10.34 -7.02 -8.09
C ASN A 165 10.04 -6.16 -9.34
N ILE A 166 10.14 -4.84 -9.19
CA ILE A 166 9.92 -3.86 -10.27
C ILE A 166 11.26 -3.54 -10.92
N LYS A 167 11.35 -3.73 -12.24
CA LYS A 167 12.59 -3.47 -13.00
C LYS A 167 12.84 -1.99 -13.26
N ALA A 168 11.78 -1.22 -13.52
CA ALA A 168 11.83 0.22 -13.69
C ALA A 168 10.74 0.89 -12.86
N LEU A 169 11.14 1.66 -11.84
CA LEU A 169 10.23 2.49 -11.05
C LEU A 169 10.52 3.96 -11.34
N ASP A 170 9.55 4.64 -11.94
CA ASP A 170 9.58 6.08 -12.18
C ASP A 170 8.67 6.81 -11.19
N ILE A 171 9.01 8.06 -10.86
CA ILE A 171 8.25 8.89 -9.91
C ILE A 171 8.05 10.25 -10.58
N SER A 172 6.81 10.72 -10.61
CA SER A 172 6.39 11.96 -11.28
C SER A 172 5.42 12.74 -10.40
N ASP A 173 5.42 14.07 -10.51
CA ASP A 173 4.39 14.96 -9.95
C ASP A 173 3.42 15.46 -11.04
N ASN A 174 3.62 15.01 -12.28
CA ASN A 174 2.89 15.48 -13.44
C ASN A 174 1.68 14.59 -13.77
N PHE A 175 0.62 14.72 -12.98
CA PHE A 175 -0.64 13.96 -13.17
C PHE A 175 -1.29 14.18 -14.54
N SER A 176 -0.93 15.24 -15.28
CA SER A 176 -1.46 15.50 -16.63
C SER A 176 -1.00 14.49 -17.68
N GLU A 177 0.02 13.69 -17.38
CA GLU A 177 0.48 12.60 -18.24
C GLU A 177 -0.45 11.39 -18.23
N ILE A 178 -1.29 11.27 -17.19
CA ILE A 178 -2.31 10.23 -17.09
C ILE A 178 -3.46 10.61 -18.03
N LYS A 179 -3.59 9.86 -19.12
CA LYS A 179 -4.69 10.02 -20.06
C LYS A 179 -5.76 8.99 -19.80
N GLU A 180 -6.97 9.46 -19.58
CA GLU A 180 -8.17 8.64 -19.46
C GLU A 180 -8.89 8.57 -20.80
N GLU A 181 -9.29 7.37 -21.20
CA GLU A 181 -10.15 7.14 -22.36
C GLU A 181 -11.27 6.20 -21.97
N ALA A 182 -12.53 6.63 -22.14
CA ALA A 182 -13.66 5.73 -21.94
C ALA A 182 -13.76 4.76 -23.13
N ILE A 183 -13.62 3.48 -22.86
CA ILE A 183 -13.66 2.41 -23.87
C ILE A 183 -15.03 1.75 -23.99
N ASP A 184 -15.85 1.85 -22.94
CA ASP A 184 -17.23 1.40 -22.93
C ASP A 184 -18.11 2.34 -22.11
N VAL A 185 -19.39 2.38 -22.44
CA VAL A 185 -20.42 3.15 -21.73
C VAL A 185 -21.64 2.27 -21.48
N LYS A 186 -21.96 2.08 -20.19
CA LYS A 186 -23.05 1.24 -19.72
C LYS A 186 -24.18 2.11 -19.16
N PRO A 187 -25.43 1.95 -19.64
CA PRO A 187 -26.55 2.70 -19.12
C PRO A 187 -26.98 2.20 -17.74
N ILE A 188 -27.26 3.13 -16.82
CA ILE A 188 -27.89 2.84 -15.53
C ILE A 188 -29.40 2.85 -15.74
N TYR A 189 -29.94 1.68 -16.10
CA TYR A 189 -31.37 1.51 -16.44
C TYR A 189 -32.33 2.04 -15.37
N ALA A 190 -31.98 1.92 -14.09
CA ALA A 190 -32.81 2.44 -13.00
C ALA A 190 -32.94 3.98 -13.02
N SER A 191 -31.84 4.69 -13.30
CA SER A 191 -31.86 6.16 -13.38
C SER A 191 -32.54 6.63 -14.66
N ILE A 192 -32.11 6.09 -15.81
CA ILE A 192 -32.66 6.46 -17.12
C ILE A 192 -34.15 6.13 -17.19
N GLY A 193 -34.57 4.95 -16.71
CA GLY A 193 -35.98 4.55 -16.69
C GLY A 193 -36.84 5.42 -15.78
N LYS A 194 -36.29 5.92 -14.67
CA LYS A 194 -36.98 6.86 -13.77
C LYS A 194 -37.20 8.22 -14.44
N LYS A 195 -36.21 8.73 -15.18
CA LYS A 195 -36.27 10.03 -15.87
C LYS A 195 -37.03 9.98 -17.20
N HIS A 196 -36.88 8.89 -17.96
CA HIS A 196 -37.25 8.80 -19.37
C HIS A 196 -37.89 7.46 -19.76
N ARG A 197 -38.86 6.97 -18.97
CA ARG A 197 -39.58 5.68 -19.15
C ARG A 197 -39.71 5.20 -20.60
N GLU A 198 -40.52 5.89 -21.41
CA GLU A 198 -40.87 5.46 -22.78
C GLU A 198 -39.70 5.52 -23.76
N LYS A 199 -38.72 6.40 -23.50
CA LYS A 199 -37.56 6.63 -24.36
C LYS A 199 -36.32 5.84 -23.94
N THR A 200 -36.37 5.08 -22.85
CA THR A 200 -35.23 4.31 -22.30
C THR A 200 -34.56 3.43 -23.35
N ALA A 201 -35.34 2.67 -24.12
CA ALA A 201 -34.80 1.78 -25.15
C ALA A 201 -34.10 2.54 -26.29
N GLU A 202 -34.63 3.72 -26.64
CA GLU A 202 -34.07 4.57 -27.67
C GLU A 202 -32.78 5.24 -27.21
N ILE A 203 -32.76 5.76 -25.97
CA ILE A 203 -31.58 6.32 -25.30
C ILE A 203 -30.43 5.31 -25.32
N VAL A 204 -30.68 4.08 -24.88
CA VAL A 204 -29.67 3.01 -24.85
C VAL A 204 -29.18 2.66 -26.25
N ARG A 205 -30.07 2.67 -27.26
CA ARG A 205 -29.68 2.39 -28.65
C ARG A 205 -28.76 3.47 -29.20
N THR A 206 -29.06 4.75 -28.93
CA THR A 206 -28.22 5.88 -29.37
C THR A 206 -26.87 5.88 -28.66
N LEU A 207 -26.83 5.61 -27.35
CA LEU A 207 -25.58 5.51 -26.60
C LEU A 207 -24.60 4.48 -27.18
N LYS A 208 -25.11 3.37 -27.72
CA LYS A 208 -24.29 2.33 -28.37
C LYS A 208 -23.74 2.72 -29.75
N GLN A 209 -24.27 3.77 -30.38
CA GLN A 209 -23.84 4.25 -31.69
C GLN A 209 -22.80 5.36 -31.60
N GLU A 210 -22.76 6.06 -30.46
CA GLU A 210 -21.78 7.10 -30.15
C GLU A 210 -20.48 6.49 -29.63
N LYS A 211 -19.37 7.22 -29.78
CA LYS A 211 -18.09 6.79 -29.19
C LYS A 211 -18.13 7.02 -27.68
N PRO A 212 -17.83 6.01 -26.84
CA PRO A 212 -17.87 6.15 -25.39
C PRO A 212 -17.04 7.32 -24.87
N ASN A 213 -15.85 7.53 -25.44
CA ASN A 213 -14.97 8.63 -25.04
C ASN A 213 -15.53 10.03 -25.35
N ASP A 214 -16.26 10.20 -26.45
CA ASP A 214 -16.86 11.49 -26.80
C ASP A 214 -17.98 11.86 -25.81
N ILE A 215 -18.76 10.86 -25.37
CA ILE A 215 -19.76 11.02 -24.32
C ILE A 215 -19.08 11.39 -22.99
N TYR A 216 -18.05 10.63 -22.61
CA TYR A 216 -17.31 10.84 -21.37
C TYR A 216 -16.73 12.25 -21.27
N LEU A 217 -16.02 12.71 -22.32
CA LEU A 217 -15.42 14.05 -22.35
C LEU A 217 -16.46 15.16 -22.24
N LYS A 218 -17.60 15.04 -22.96
CA LYS A 218 -18.69 16.03 -22.88
C LYS A 218 -19.32 16.09 -21.49
N ILE A 219 -19.55 14.94 -20.85
CA ILE A 219 -20.05 14.91 -19.46
C ILE A 219 -19.02 15.49 -18.48
N LYS A 220 -17.72 15.22 -18.67
CA LYS A 220 -16.66 15.76 -17.81
C LYS A 220 -16.53 17.29 -17.92
N GLU A 221 -16.72 17.84 -19.13
CA GLU A 221 -16.63 19.29 -19.40
C GLU A 221 -17.91 20.06 -19.04
N LYS A 222 -19.08 19.54 -19.44
CA LYS A 222 -20.37 20.26 -19.36
C LYS A 222 -21.32 19.73 -18.29
N GLY A 223 -21.00 18.59 -17.66
CA GLY A 223 -21.87 17.90 -16.70
C GLY A 223 -22.93 16.99 -17.33
N GLU A 224 -23.19 17.14 -18.62
CA GLU A 224 -24.21 16.39 -19.35
C GLU A 224 -23.84 16.15 -20.82
N PHE A 225 -24.48 15.14 -21.41
CA PHE A 225 -24.43 14.82 -22.83
C PHE A 225 -25.84 14.84 -23.39
N GLU A 226 -26.10 15.71 -24.35
CA GLU A 226 -27.41 15.83 -24.98
C GLU A 226 -27.58 14.77 -26.08
N ILE A 227 -28.67 14.02 -26.01
CA ILE A 227 -29.03 12.97 -26.97
C ILE A 227 -30.49 13.13 -27.41
N LEU A 228 -30.85 12.53 -28.54
CA LEU A 228 -32.24 12.43 -29.01
C LEU A 228 -33.01 13.77 -28.96
N ASN A 229 -32.46 14.82 -29.59
CA ASN A 229 -33.07 16.15 -29.70
C ASN A 229 -33.50 16.74 -28.33
N GLY A 230 -32.56 16.92 -27.39
CA GLY A 230 -32.81 17.65 -26.14
C GLY A 230 -32.80 16.84 -24.84
N ILE A 231 -32.52 15.52 -24.87
CA ILE A 231 -32.46 14.70 -23.65
C ILE A 231 -31.04 14.72 -23.10
N ALA A 232 -30.84 15.37 -21.96
CA ALA A 232 -29.56 15.36 -21.25
C ALA A 232 -29.40 14.08 -20.42
N VAL A 233 -28.31 13.33 -20.67
CA VAL A 233 -27.83 12.27 -19.77
C VAL A 233 -26.63 12.76 -18.98
N THR A 234 -26.55 12.36 -17.72
CA THR A 234 -25.54 12.84 -16.76
C THR A 234 -24.68 11.69 -16.24
N LYS A 235 -23.66 12.00 -15.43
CA LYS A 235 -22.83 10.98 -14.76
C LYS A 235 -23.63 9.99 -13.90
N ASP A 236 -24.82 10.38 -13.42
CA ASP A 236 -25.67 9.52 -12.59
C ASP A 236 -26.49 8.52 -13.44
N ASP A 237 -26.47 8.69 -14.76
CA ASP A 237 -27.21 7.86 -15.71
C ASP A 237 -26.34 6.82 -16.40
N LEU A 238 -25.01 6.92 -16.28
CA LEU A 238 -24.04 6.14 -17.04
C LEU A 238 -22.89 5.66 -16.15
N THR A 239 -22.41 4.45 -16.42
CA THR A 239 -21.11 3.96 -15.96
C THR A 239 -20.15 3.84 -17.14
N PHE A 240 -18.90 4.22 -16.94
CA PHE A 240 -17.88 4.13 -17.98
C PHE A 240 -16.81 3.11 -17.56
N ASP A 241 -16.42 2.26 -18.50
CA ASP A 241 -15.18 1.50 -18.36
C ASP A 241 -14.05 2.39 -18.90
N ILE A 242 -13.14 2.80 -18.01
CA ILE A 242 -12.06 3.74 -18.33
C ILE A 242 -10.77 2.95 -18.53
N ALA A 243 -10.13 3.14 -19.67
CA ALA A 243 -8.76 2.72 -19.90
C ALA A 243 -7.81 3.90 -19.63
N TYR A 244 -6.66 3.62 -19.05
CA TYR A 244 -5.63 4.61 -18.77
C TYR A 244 -4.43 4.41 -19.68
N SER A 245 -3.80 5.50 -20.10
CA SER A 245 -2.55 5.47 -20.83
C SER A 245 -1.58 6.54 -20.37
N ILE A 246 -0.30 6.21 -20.38
CA ILE A 246 0.81 7.09 -20.00
C ILE A 246 1.90 6.95 -21.05
N HIS A 247 2.38 8.09 -21.56
CA HIS A 247 3.30 8.15 -22.71
C HIS A 247 2.86 7.30 -23.91
N GLY A 248 1.54 7.20 -24.15
CA GLY A 248 0.96 6.42 -25.25
C GLY A 248 0.93 4.91 -25.04
N LYS A 249 1.31 4.40 -23.86
CA LYS A 249 1.18 2.99 -23.48
C LYS A 249 -0.02 2.80 -22.55
N LYS A 250 -0.77 1.71 -22.74
CA LYS A 250 -1.82 1.32 -21.79
C LYS A 250 -1.21 0.95 -20.44
N VAL A 251 -1.88 1.36 -19.38
CA VAL A 251 -1.50 1.06 -18.00
C VAL A 251 -2.71 0.69 -17.18
N GLU A 252 -2.49 -0.12 -16.14
CA GLU A 252 -3.45 -0.26 -15.06
C GLU A 252 -3.14 0.76 -13.98
N VAL A 253 -4.18 1.37 -13.42
CA VAL A 253 -4.05 2.44 -12.44
C VAL A 253 -4.62 2.00 -11.09
N LEU A 254 -3.83 2.16 -10.04
CA LEU A 254 -4.23 1.99 -8.64
C LEU A 254 -4.20 3.35 -7.94
N SER A 255 -5.11 3.57 -7.00
CA SER A 255 -5.15 4.78 -6.18
C SER A 255 -4.83 4.47 -4.73
N VAL A 256 -3.90 5.22 -4.15
CA VAL A 256 -3.50 5.13 -2.74
C VAL A 256 -3.56 6.55 -2.17
N GLY A 257 -4.64 6.86 -1.45
CA GLY A 257 -4.88 8.23 -1.02
C GLY A 257 -4.99 9.19 -2.21
N ARG A 258 -4.03 10.11 -2.35
CA ARG A 258 -3.88 11.02 -3.50
C ARG A 258 -2.87 10.55 -4.54
N ASP A 259 -2.09 9.53 -4.20
CA ASP A 259 -1.08 8.98 -5.09
C ASP A 259 -1.71 8.03 -6.10
N VAL A 260 -1.16 8.02 -7.31
CA VAL A 260 -1.62 7.19 -8.41
C VAL A 260 -0.48 6.30 -8.87
N ILE A 261 -0.69 4.98 -8.82
CA ILE A 261 0.31 3.98 -9.22
C ILE A 261 -0.10 3.43 -10.57
N ALA A 262 0.71 3.67 -11.59
CA ALA A 262 0.51 3.16 -12.93
C ALA A 262 1.42 1.95 -13.21
N ILE A 263 0.82 0.81 -13.53
CA ILE A 263 1.52 -0.44 -13.81
C ILE A 263 1.49 -0.71 -15.31
N PHE A 264 2.66 -0.88 -15.93
CA PHE A 264 2.81 -1.11 -17.36
C PHE A 264 2.90 -2.60 -17.67
N GLY A 265 2.31 -3.02 -18.79
CA GLY A 265 2.53 -4.35 -19.37
C GLY A 265 1.76 -5.50 -18.71
N SER A 266 0.65 -5.20 -18.03
CA SER A 266 -0.20 -6.20 -17.39
C SER A 266 -1.07 -7.04 -18.35
N ASP A 267 -1.06 -6.71 -19.65
CA ASP A 267 -1.83 -7.42 -20.69
C ASP A 267 -1.25 -8.80 -21.09
N ASN A 268 -0.12 -9.23 -20.49
CA ASN A 268 0.59 -10.47 -20.84
C ASN A 268 0.62 -11.53 -19.70
N ALA A 269 -0.27 -11.44 -18.71
CA ALA A 269 -0.44 -12.49 -17.69
C ALA A 269 -1.68 -13.35 -17.98
#